data_AF-A0A936VYY0-F1
#
_entry.id   AF-A0A936VYY0-F1
#
_cell.length_a   1.000
_cell.length_b   1.000
_cell.length_c   1.000
_cell.angle_alpha   90.00
_cell.angle_beta   90.00
_cell.angle_gamma   90.00
#
_symmetry.space_group_name_H-M   'P 1'
#
loop_
_entity.id
_entity.type
_entity.pdbx_description
1 polymer ?
#
loop_
_entity_poly.entity_id
_entity_poly.type
_entity_poly.pdbx_seq_one_letter_code
_entity_poly.pdbx_strand_id
1 'polypeptide(L)'
;MKDIKAYQANFIYFVSLVFVSLWSYNATGLQHALIPAGIGILLSLFHKTLKQGEKLSFYIVAIITLLSCISFVLPLERVIRLGDTVGIIRMSILILLGVMASIVYALHLSSFTQRSNKSQ
;
A
#
# COMPACT_ATOMS: atom_id res chain seq x y z
N MET A 1 -21.65 -6.69 -3.38
CA MET A 1 -20.54 -5.72 -3.47
C MET A 1 -19.40 -6.43 -4.17
N LYS A 2 -18.91 -5.89 -5.29
CA LYS A 2 -18.02 -6.57 -6.25
C LYS A 2 -16.75 -7.07 -5.55
N ASP A 3 -16.42 -8.35 -5.72
CA ASP A 3 -15.32 -9.07 -5.09
C ASP A 3 -13.93 -8.49 -5.45
N ILE A 4 -13.52 -7.41 -4.78
CA ILE A 4 -12.14 -6.94 -4.90
C ILE A 4 -11.25 -7.97 -4.19
N LYS A 5 -10.57 -8.78 -4.98
CA LYS A 5 -9.61 -9.77 -4.46
C LYS A 5 -8.36 -9.03 -3.97
N ALA A 6 -7.73 -9.54 -2.91
CA ALA A 6 -6.53 -8.94 -2.33
C ALA A 6 -5.42 -8.65 -3.35
N TYR A 7 -5.25 -9.52 -4.37
CA TYR A 7 -4.28 -9.30 -5.44
C TYR A 7 -4.57 -8.03 -6.28
N GLN A 8 -5.84 -7.69 -6.49
CA GLN A 8 -6.25 -6.49 -7.24
C GLN A 8 -6.04 -5.23 -6.41
N ALA A 9 -6.36 -5.28 -5.11
CA ALA A 9 -6.08 -4.18 -4.19
C ALA A 9 -4.58 -3.89 -4.10
N ASN A 10 -3.75 -4.94 -4.01
CA ASN A 10 -2.29 -4.80 -4.04
C ASN A 10 -1.81 -4.15 -5.33
N PHE A 11 -2.36 -4.59 -6.47
CA PHE A 11 -2.00 -4.04 -7.77
C PHE A 11 -2.25 -2.53 -7.85
N ILE A 12 -3.46 -2.11 -7.50
CA ILE A 12 -3.84 -0.70 -7.50
C ILE A 12 -2.94 0.11 -6.56
N TYR A 13 -2.66 -0.44 -5.37
CA TYR A 13 -1.87 0.25 -4.37
C TYR A 13 -0.40 0.43 -4.79
N PHE A 14 0.27 -0.63 -5.25
CA PHE A 14 1.67 -0.53 -5.64
C PHE A 14 1.86 0.32 -6.90
N VAL A 15 0.94 0.23 -7.87
CA VAL A 15 0.98 1.06 -9.08
C VAL A 15 0.83 2.53 -8.70
N SER A 16 -0.12 2.85 -7.82
CA SER A 16 -0.33 4.23 -7.34
C SER A 16 0.91 4.76 -6.63
N LEU A 17 1.54 3.95 -5.77
CA LEU A 17 2.78 4.29 -5.10
C LEU A 17 3.90 4.67 -6.07
N VAL A 18 4.14 3.84 -7.10
CA VAL A 18 5.20 4.08 -8.09
C VAL A 18 4.92 5.34 -8.90
N PHE A 19 3.70 5.50 -9.44
CA PHE A 19 3.35 6.65 -10.27
C PHE A 19 3.41 7.97 -9.50
N VAL A 20 2.85 8.02 -8.29
CA VAL A 20 2.83 9.25 -7.49
C VAL A 20 4.23 9.62 -7.00
N SER A 21 5.06 8.63 -6.63
CA SER A 21 6.45 8.89 -6.27
C SER A 21 7.27 9.43 -7.43
N LEU A 22 7.09 8.88 -8.64
CA LEU A 22 7.81 9.35 -9.82
C LEU A 22 7.39 10.79 -10.18
N TRP A 23 6.09 11.10 -10.09
CA TRP A 23 5.61 12.47 -10.24
C TRP A 23 6.20 13.40 -9.18
N SER A 24 6.15 13.00 -7.92
CA SER A 24 6.63 13.79 -6.78
C SER A 24 8.12 14.10 -6.88
N TYR A 25 8.92 13.13 -7.34
CA TYR A 25 10.34 13.35 -7.63
C TYR A 25 10.54 14.38 -8.75
N ASN A 26 9.79 14.29 -9.84
CA ASN A 26 9.90 15.27 -10.93
C ASN A 26 9.47 16.68 -10.49
N ALA A 27 8.51 16.79 -9.58
CA ALA A 27 8.01 18.08 -9.09
C ALA A 27 8.92 18.72 -8.03
N THR A 28 9.61 17.93 -7.20
CA THR A 28 10.35 18.44 -6.04
C THR A 28 11.87 18.22 -6.11
N GLY A 29 12.35 17.33 -6.97
CA GLY A 29 13.75 16.90 -7.06
C GLY A 29 14.27 16.12 -5.85
N LEU A 30 13.43 15.86 -4.84
CA LEU A 30 13.85 15.27 -3.58
C LEU A 30 13.92 13.74 -3.66
N GLN A 31 15.08 13.16 -3.36
CA GLN A 31 15.29 11.70 -3.35
C GLN A 31 14.32 10.96 -2.40
N HIS A 32 13.91 11.59 -1.30
CA HIS A 32 12.95 11.01 -0.34
C HIS A 32 11.58 10.73 -0.96
N ALA A 33 11.23 11.40 -2.07
CA ALA A 33 9.99 11.16 -2.80
C ALA A 33 9.94 9.79 -3.51
N LEU A 34 11.09 9.12 -3.67
CA LEU A 34 11.22 7.78 -4.26
C LEU A 34 11.07 6.64 -3.24
N ILE A 35 11.08 6.94 -1.92
CA ILE A 35 10.89 5.92 -0.88
C ILE A 35 9.57 5.14 -1.10
N PRO A 36 8.42 5.80 -1.35
CA PRO A 36 7.17 5.09 -1.63
C PRO A 36 7.21 4.29 -2.95
N ALA A 37 7.98 4.69 -3.96
CA ALA A 37 8.20 3.89 -5.17
C ALA A 37 8.96 2.60 -4.86
N GLY A 38 10.00 2.67 -4.01
CA GLY A 38 10.74 1.49 -3.57
C GLY A 38 9.83 0.48 -2.83
N ILE A 39 8.97 1.00 -1.97
CA ILE A 39 7.92 0.22 -1.30
C ILE A 39 6.96 -0.40 -2.33
N GLY A 40 6.48 0.37 -3.30
CA GLY A 40 5.60 -0.13 -4.36
C GLY A 40 6.24 -1.28 -5.16
N ILE A 41 7.51 -1.15 -5.53
CA ILE A 41 8.25 -2.21 -6.23
C ILE A 41 8.34 -3.47 -5.35
N LEU A 42 8.60 -3.30 -4.04
CA LEU A 42 8.62 -4.41 -3.10
C LEU A 42 7.25 -5.10 -3.01
N LEU A 43 6.14 -4.35 -2.92
CA LEU A 43 4.78 -4.90 -2.92
C LEU A 43 4.43 -5.62 -4.23
N SER A 44 4.96 -5.17 -5.36
CA SER A 44 4.75 -5.80 -6.66
C SER A 44 5.32 -7.24 -6.70
N LEU A 45 6.43 -7.51 -6.00
CA LEU A 45 7.00 -8.86 -5.93
C LEU A 45 6.05 -9.85 -5.25
N PHE A 46 5.30 -9.39 -4.24
CA PHE A 46 4.31 -10.20 -3.53
C PHE A 46 2.99 -10.37 -4.28
N HIS A 47 2.78 -9.69 -5.41
CA HIS A 47 1.56 -9.82 -6.20
C HIS A 47 1.32 -11.25 -6.68
N LYS A 48 2.38 -11.95 -7.14
CA LYS A 48 2.28 -13.36 -7.54
C LYS A 48 1.95 -14.26 -6.35
N THR A 49 2.54 -14.01 -5.20
CA THR A 49 2.35 -14.84 -4.00
C THR A 49 0.96 -14.66 -3.38
N LEU A 50 0.39 -13.46 -3.44
CA LEU A 50 -1.01 -13.21 -3.10
C LEU A 50 -1.98 -13.92 -4.05
N LYS A 51 -1.63 -14.05 -5.33
CA LYS A 51 -2.44 -14.79 -6.31
C LYS A 51 -2.42 -16.30 -6.07
N GLN A 52 -1.31 -16.82 -5.53
CA GLN A 52 -1.17 -18.24 -5.17
C GLN A 52 -1.94 -18.63 -3.90
N GLY A 53 -2.31 -17.66 -3.04
CA GLY A 53 -3.16 -17.91 -1.87
C GLY A 53 -2.40 -18.42 -0.64
N GLU A 54 -1.07 -18.30 -0.62
CA GLU A 54 -0.23 -18.73 0.49
C GLU A 54 -0.52 -17.92 1.77
N LYS A 55 -0.90 -18.59 2.88
CA LYS A 55 -1.22 -17.94 4.17
C LYS A 55 -0.13 -16.97 4.63
N LEU A 56 1.14 -17.37 4.50
CA LEU A 56 2.31 -16.59 4.90
C LEU A 56 2.41 -15.25 4.16
N SER A 57 2.03 -15.22 2.88
CA SER A 57 2.14 -14.02 2.05
C SER A 57 1.17 -12.93 2.45
N PHE A 58 -0.03 -13.30 2.91
CA PHE A 58 -0.99 -12.33 3.42
C PHE A 58 -0.46 -11.62 4.68
N TYR A 59 0.16 -12.35 5.60
CA TYR A 59 0.78 -11.77 6.78
C TYR A 59 1.94 -10.83 6.43
N ILE A 60 2.84 -11.26 5.56
CA ILE A 60 4.00 -10.45 5.14
C ILE A 60 3.53 -9.16 4.46
N VAL A 61 2.61 -9.25 3.50
CA VAL A 61 2.11 -8.05 2.78
C VAL A 61 1.38 -7.10 3.73
N ALA A 62 0.58 -7.61 4.67
CA ALA A 62 -0.07 -6.78 5.66
C ALA A 62 0.94 -6.02 6.54
N ILE A 63 2.01 -6.70 7.00
CA ILE A 63 3.07 -6.07 7.79
C ILE A 63 3.82 -5.00 6.97
N ILE A 64 4.19 -5.29 5.72
CA ILE A 64 4.86 -4.31 4.85
C ILE A 64 3.94 -3.11 4.61
N THR A 65 2.65 -3.33 4.38
CA THR A 65 1.67 -2.26 4.18
C THR A 65 1.52 -1.39 5.42
N LEU A 66 1.52 -1.98 6.62
CA LEU A 66 1.54 -1.24 7.89
C LEU A 66 2.81 -0.40 8.03
N LEU A 67 3.98 -0.97 7.73
CA LEU A 67 5.26 -0.26 7.73
C LEU A 67 5.28 0.91 6.74
N SER A 68 4.63 0.73 5.59
CA SER A 68 4.47 1.76 4.56
C SER A 68 3.61 2.92 5.07
N CYS A 69 2.55 2.61 5.82
CA CYS A 69 1.69 3.61 6.43
C CYS A 69 2.45 4.48 7.43
N ILE A 70 3.32 3.88 8.25
CA ILE A 70 4.21 4.61 9.18
C ILE A 70 5.23 5.45 8.40
N SER A 71 5.77 4.91 7.31
CA SER A 71 6.74 5.62 6.46
C SER A 71 6.14 6.87 5.80
N PHE A 72 4.81 6.94 5.64
CA PHE A 72 4.12 8.10 5.10
C PHE A 72 3.93 9.28 6.06
N VAL A 73 4.12 9.07 7.37
CA VAL A 73 4.02 10.17 8.34
C VAL A 73 5.10 11.22 8.08
N LEU A 74 6.34 10.80 7.81
CA LEU A 74 7.46 11.70 7.50
C LEU A 74 7.23 12.60 6.26
N PRO A 75 6.86 12.06 5.08
CA PRO A 75 6.61 12.88 3.92
C PRO A 75 5.37 13.76 4.07
N LEU A 76 4.33 13.32 4.80
CA LEU A 76 3.16 14.16 5.09
C LEU A 76 3.55 15.38 5.96
N GLU A 77 4.32 15.16 7.02
CA GLU A 77 4.78 16.24 7.89
C GLU A 77 5.68 17.23 7.13
N ARG A 78 6.49 16.74 6.18
CA ARG A 78 7.32 17.58 5.32
C ARG A 78 6.49 18.48 4.41
N VAL A 79 5.50 17.95 3.69
CA VAL A 79 4.68 18.76 2.77
C VAL A 79 3.83 19.79 3.51
N ILE A 80 3.39 19.48 4.74
CA ILE A 80 2.72 20.43 5.63
C ILE A 80 3.67 21.57 6.01
N ARG A 81 4.91 21.25 6.44
CA ARG A 81 5.91 22.29 6.77
C ARG A 81 6.29 23.17 5.59
N LEU A 82 6.30 22.62 4.38
CA LEU A 82 6.63 23.36 3.16
C LEU A 82 5.44 24.16 2.61
N GLY A 83 4.24 24.04 3.19
CA GLY A 83 3.03 24.69 2.69
C GLY A 83 2.60 24.22 1.29
N ASP A 84 3.10 23.08 0.84
CA ASP A 84 2.81 22.54 -0.50
C ASP A 84 1.43 21.90 -0.52
N THR A 85 0.41 22.68 -0.92
CA THR A 85 -0.97 22.22 -1.00
C THR A 85 -1.13 21.01 -1.93
N VAL A 86 -0.35 20.94 -3.01
CA VAL A 86 -0.40 19.82 -3.98
C VAL A 86 0.25 18.57 -3.38
N GLY A 87 1.36 18.73 -2.67
CA GLY A 87 2.02 17.67 -1.92
C GLY A 87 1.14 17.07 -0.82
N ILE A 88 0.42 17.92 -0.08
CA ILE A 88 -0.53 17.51 0.97
C ILE A 88 -1.64 16.62 0.36
N ILE A 89 -2.31 17.09 -0.70
CA ILE A 89 -3.41 16.34 -1.34
C ILE A 89 -2.92 14.97 -1.83
N ARG A 90 -1.75 14.90 -2.47
CA ARG A 90 -1.17 13.65 -2.95
C ARG A 90 -0.89 12.65 -1.83
N MET A 91 -0.27 13.11 -0.75
CA MET A 91 0.04 12.25 0.40
C MET A 91 -1.22 11.78 1.11
N SER A 92 -2.24 12.63 1.25
CA SER A 92 -3.55 12.24 1.79
C SER A 92 -4.21 11.14 0.95
N ILE A 93 -4.18 11.24 -0.38
CA ILE A 93 -4.71 10.22 -1.29
C ILE A 93 -3.94 8.89 -1.14
N LEU A 94 -2.60 8.95 -1.07
CA LEU A 94 -1.77 7.76 -0.88
C LEU A 94 -2.04 7.05 0.45
N ILE A 95 -2.22 7.81 1.53
CA ILE A 95 -2.59 7.25 2.85
C ILE A 95 -3.97 6.60 2.78
N LEU A 96 -4.96 7.27 2.18
CA LEU A 96 -6.31 6.71 2.00
C LEU A 96 -6.29 5.41 1.21
N LEU A 97 -5.55 5.36 0.09
CA LEU A 97 -5.36 4.15 -0.71
C LEU A 97 -4.70 3.02 0.11
N GLY A 98 -3.70 3.35 0.94
CA GLY A 98 -3.03 2.39 1.81
C GLY A 98 -3.93 1.83 2.91
N VAL A 99 -4.74 2.69 3.53
CA VAL A 99 -5.76 2.27 4.51
C VAL A 99 -6.78 1.35 3.85
N MET A 100 -7.27 1.69 2.65
CA MET A 100 -8.20 0.85 1.91
C MET A 100 -7.59 -0.51 1.55
N ALA A 101 -6.35 -0.54 1.07
CA ALA A 101 -5.63 -1.78 0.77
C ALA A 101 -5.45 -2.65 2.04
N SER A 102 -5.07 -2.03 3.16
CA SER A 102 -4.92 -2.71 4.45
C SER A 102 -6.22 -3.34 4.94
N ILE A 103 -7.35 -2.62 4.84
CA ILE A 103 -8.67 -3.14 5.17
C ILE A 103 -9.02 -4.34 4.30
N VAL A 104 -8.75 -4.28 2.99
CA VAL A 104 -8.98 -5.41 2.07
C VAL A 104 -8.12 -6.61 2.45
N TYR A 105 -6.86 -6.42 2.84
CA TYR A 105 -6.02 -7.52 3.31
C TYR A 105 -6.53 -8.12 4.62
N ALA A 106 -6.94 -7.30 5.58
CA ALA A 106 -7.48 -7.76 6.86
C ALA A 106 -8.80 -8.54 6.70
N LEU A 107 -9.70 -8.06 5.83
CA LEU A 107 -10.94 -8.76 5.47
C LEU A 107 -10.67 -10.08 4.75
N HIS A 108 -9.69 -10.10 3.85
CA HIS A 108 -9.34 -11.33 3.16
C HIS A 108 -8.74 -12.35 4.13
N LEU A 109 -7.90 -11.89 5.06
CA LEU A 109 -7.31 -12.73 6.10
C LEU A 109 -8.40 -13.38 6.97
N SER A 110 -9.38 -12.61 7.45
CA SER A 110 -10.49 -13.14 8.26
C SER A 110 -11.36 -14.13 7.49
N SER A 111 -11.56 -13.92 6.18
CA SER A 111 -12.25 -14.89 5.32
C SER A 111 -11.47 -16.21 5.17
N PHE A 112 -10.14 -16.14 5.20
CA PHE A 112 -9.27 -17.31 5.09
C PHE A 112 -9.24 -18.12 6.39
N THR A 113 -9.23 -17.46 7.56
CA THR A 113 -9.31 -18.13 8.87
C THR A 113 -10.64 -18.86 9.05
N GLN A 114 -11.75 -18.31 8.56
CA GLN A 114 -13.08 -18.96 8.58
C GLN A 114 -13.14 -20.27 7.78
N ARG A 115 -12.46 -20.37 6.63
CA ARG A 115 -12.35 -21.63 5.87
C ARG A 115 -11.51 -22.69 6.58
N SER A 116 -10.47 -22.28 7.32
CA SER A 116 -9.62 -23.20 8.08
C SER A 116 -10.33 -23.80 9.30
N ASN A 117 -11.27 -23.06 9.91
CA ASN A 117 -12.02 -23.52 11.09
C ASN A 117 -13.26 -24.39 10.74
N LYS A 118 -13.59 -24.54 9.45
CA LYS A 118 -14.68 -25.40 8.97
C LYS A 118 -14.23 -26.79 8.50
N SER A 119 -12.93 -27.07 8.54
CA SER A 119 -12.34 -28.36 8.13
C SER A 119 -11.67 -29.13 9.29
N GLN A 120 -11.94 -28.72 10.54
CA GLN A 120 -11.69 -29.50 11.75
C GLN A 120 -13.04 -29.88 12.36
#